data_AF-A0A535HX90-F1
#
_entry.id   AF-A0A535HX90-F1
#
_cell.length_a   1.000
_cell.length_b   1.000
_cell.length_c   1.000
_cell.angle_alpha   90.00
_cell.angle_beta   90.00
_cell.angle_gamma   90.00
#
_symmetry.space_group_name_H-M   'P 1'
#
loop_
_entity.id
_entity.type
_entity.pdbx_description
1 polymer ?
#
loop_
_entity_poly.entity_id
_entity_poly.type
_entity_poly.pdbx_seq_one_letter_code
_entity_poly.pdbx_strand_id
1 'polypeptide(L)'
;MPAATAARLRPTAILLRFVSCGLLSIAGGLTWKFTLAPHRVGVASALLGILFLLSGFIAGGVGWYVRDARLRLRSPDLVNDERLIFSFVVFAVMPFLALVLVGLVYLLALLIGS
;
A
#
# COMPACT_ATOMS: atom_id res chain seq x y z
N MET A 1 39.55 3.73 12.30
CA MET A 1 38.12 4.06 12.12
C MET A 1 37.58 3.23 10.97
N PRO A 2 36.93 2.07 11.19
CA PRO A 2 36.37 1.33 10.07
C PRO A 2 35.02 1.93 9.68
N ALA A 3 34.92 2.16 8.37
CA ALA A 3 33.82 2.71 7.59
C ALA A 3 32.41 2.51 8.17
N ALA A 4 31.72 3.63 8.36
CA ALA A 4 30.26 3.70 8.36
C ALA A 4 29.77 3.11 7.03
N THR A 5 29.54 1.81 7.04
CA THR A 5 28.88 1.11 5.95
C THR A 5 27.43 1.53 6.03
N ALA A 6 27.10 2.66 5.40
CA ALA A 6 25.73 3.06 5.14
C ALA A 6 25.01 1.81 4.63
N ALA A 7 24.10 1.29 5.44
CA ALA A 7 23.41 0.03 5.21
C ALA A 7 22.60 0.14 3.92
N ARG A 8 23.26 -0.11 2.77
CA ARG A 8 22.69 0.04 1.44
C ARG A 8 21.33 -0.64 1.43
N LEU A 9 20.31 0.12 1.07
CA LEU A 9 18.99 -0.39 0.73
C LEU A 9 19.17 -1.53 -0.27
N ARG A 10 19.08 -2.78 0.21
CA ARG A 10 19.12 -3.97 -0.64
C ARG A 10 17.91 -3.89 -1.57
N PRO A 11 18.10 -3.65 -2.89
CA PRO A 11 16.99 -3.42 -3.81
C PRO A 11 16.01 -4.59 -3.84
N THR A 12 16.52 -5.81 -3.62
CA THR A 12 15.74 -7.04 -3.51
C THR A 12 14.72 -7.02 -2.36
N ALA A 13 15.04 -6.40 -1.23
CA ALA A 13 14.11 -6.31 -0.09
C ALA A 13 12.95 -5.33 -0.39
N ILE A 14 13.22 -4.25 -1.13
CA ILE A 14 12.20 -3.30 -1.57
C ILE A 14 11.30 -3.94 -2.62
N LEU A 15 11.90 -4.66 -3.58
CA LEU A 15 11.17 -5.36 -4.62
C LEU A 15 10.20 -6.39 -4.04
N LEU A 16 10.64 -7.17 -3.04
CA LEU A 16 9.78 -8.14 -2.35
C LEU A 16 8.57 -7.46 -1.68
N ARG A 17 8.77 -6.27 -1.09
CA ARG A 17 7.68 -5.48 -0.50
C ARG A 17 6.68 -5.03 -1.56
N PHE A 18 7.17 -4.51 -2.70
CA PHE A 18 6.32 -4.13 -3.82
C PHE A 18 5.51 -5.31 -4.36
N VAL A 19 6.16 -6.45 -4.61
CA VAL A 19 5.48 -7.66 -5.10
C VAL A 19 4.44 -8.14 -4.09
N SER A 20 4.77 -8.16 -2.80
CA SER A 20 3.84 -8.59 -1.75
C SER A 20 2.62 -7.67 -1.65
N CYS A 21 2.83 -6.34 -1.65
CA CYS A 21 1.74 -5.37 -1.60
C CYS A 21 0.88 -5.41 -2.87
N GLY A 22 1.53 -5.58 -4.03
CA GLY A 22 0.84 -5.76 -5.30
C GLY A 22 -0.02 -7.03 -5.34
N LEU A 23 0.49 -8.16 -4.84
CA LEU A 23 -0.28 -9.41 -4.74
C LEU A 23 -1.48 -9.27 -3.80
N LEU A 24 -1.32 -8.63 -2.64
CA LEU A 24 -2.42 -8.37 -1.71
C LEU A 24 -3.46 -7.40 -2.30
N SER A 25 -2.99 -6.41 -3.05
CA SER A 25 -3.84 -5.49 -3.80
C SER A 25 -4.70 -6.22 -4.84
N ILE A 26 -4.07 -7.07 -5.66
CA ILE A 26 -4.77 -7.89 -6.65
C ILE A 26 -5.76 -8.83 -5.94
N ALA A 27 -5.34 -9.49 -4.85
CA ALA A 27 -6.20 -10.36 -4.07
C ALA A 27 -7.44 -9.59 -3.55
N GLY A 28 -7.28 -8.39 -3.01
CA GLY A 28 -8.38 -7.54 -2.57
C GLY A 28 -9.35 -7.18 -3.70
N GLY A 29 -8.83 -6.79 -4.86
CA GLY A 29 -9.64 -6.51 -6.05
C GLY A 29 -10.39 -7.75 -6.57
N LEU A 30 -9.75 -8.92 -6.55
CA LEU A 30 -10.37 -10.19 -6.93
C LEU A 30 -11.44 -10.61 -5.92
N THR A 31 -11.18 -10.48 -4.62
CA THR A 31 -12.18 -10.76 -3.58
C THR A 31 -13.42 -9.93 -3.83
N TRP A 32 -13.28 -8.62 -4.05
CA TRP A 32 -14.41 -7.77 -4.39
C TRP A 32 -15.15 -8.25 -5.64
N LYS A 33 -14.41 -8.58 -6.71
CA LYS A 33 -15.01 -9.05 -7.97
C LYS A 33 -15.80 -10.35 -7.82
N PHE A 34 -15.35 -11.28 -6.99
CA PHE A 34 -15.98 -12.60 -6.86
C PHE A 34 -17.06 -12.66 -5.77
N THR A 35 -17.06 -11.76 -4.78
CA THR A 35 -18.03 -11.81 -3.66
C THR A 35 -19.02 -10.66 -3.67
N LEU A 36 -18.61 -9.45 -4.04
CA LEU A 36 -19.38 -8.22 -3.82
C LEU A 36 -19.78 -7.52 -5.13
N ALA A 37 -19.15 -7.84 -6.26
CA ALA A 37 -19.41 -7.12 -7.50
C ALA A 37 -20.75 -7.53 -8.14
N PRO A 38 -21.62 -6.55 -8.49
CA PRO A 38 -22.83 -6.80 -9.26
C PRO A 38 -22.51 -7.29 -10.69
N HIS A 39 -23.44 -8.06 -11.27
CA HIS A 39 -23.27 -8.67 -12.60
C HIS A 39 -23.01 -7.65 -13.72
N ARG A 40 -23.48 -6.40 -13.54
CA ARG A 40 -23.08 -5.25 -14.35
C ARG A 40 -22.33 -4.25 -13.49
N VAL A 41 -21.06 -4.01 -13.81
CA VAL A 41 -20.22 -3.03 -13.10
C VAL A 41 -20.59 -1.63 -13.60
N GLY A 42 -21.43 -0.93 -12.82
CA GLY A 42 -21.69 0.49 -13.01
C GLY A 42 -20.59 1.38 -12.42
N VAL A 43 -20.69 2.69 -12.64
CA VAL A 43 -19.69 3.70 -12.20
C VAL A 43 -19.43 3.64 -10.68
N ALA A 44 -20.48 3.44 -9.87
CA ALA A 44 -20.37 3.26 -8.41
C ALA A 44 -19.70 1.95 -8.00
N SER A 45 -19.96 0.90 -8.76
CA SER A 45 -19.34 -0.41 -8.53
C SER A 45 -17.84 -0.38 -8.86
N ALA A 46 -17.43 0.33 -9.91
CA ALA A 46 -16.01 0.45 -10.28
C ALA A 46 -15.18 1.11 -9.16
N LEU A 47 -15.74 2.10 -8.46
CA LEU A 47 -15.08 2.73 -7.31
C LEU A 47 -14.84 1.73 -6.18
N LEU A 48 -15.83 0.92 -5.82
CA LEU A 48 -15.68 -0.10 -4.77
C LEU A 48 -14.57 -1.10 -5.11
N GLY A 49 -14.44 -1.48 -6.38
CA GLY A 49 -13.33 -2.33 -6.82
C GLY A 49 -11.97 -1.67 -6.65
N ILE A 50 -11.84 -0.39 -6.99
CA ILE A 50 -10.59 0.37 -6.79
C ILE A 50 -10.26 0.52 -5.31
N LEU A 51 -11.26 0.78 -4.47
CA LEU A 51 -11.10 0.87 -3.01
C LEU A 51 -10.61 -0.46 -2.42
N PHE A 52 -11.18 -1.59 -2.84
CA PHE A 52 -10.73 -2.92 -2.41
C PHE A 52 -9.33 -3.27 -2.90
N LEU A 53 -8.99 -2.85 -4.12
CA LEU A 53 -7.66 -3.08 -4.69
C LEU A 53 -6.61 -2.26 -3.92
N LEU A 54 -6.87 -0.97 -3.67
CA LEU A 54 -5.96 -0.10 -2.94
C LEU A 54 -5.87 -0.45 -1.44
N SER A 55 -6.96 -0.90 -0.82
CA SER A 55 -6.94 -1.31 0.59
C SER A 55 -6.04 -2.54 0.81
N GLY A 56 -6.03 -3.49 -0.13
CA GLY A 56 -5.10 -4.62 -0.10
C GLY A 56 -3.62 -4.18 -0.18
N PHE A 57 -3.33 -3.15 -0.97
CA PHE A 57 -1.99 -2.56 -1.04
C PHE A 57 -1.58 -1.90 0.30
N ILE A 58 -2.48 -1.09 0.87
CA ILE A 58 -2.26 -0.39 2.15
C ILE A 58 -2.06 -1.42 3.28
N ALA A 59 -2.88 -2.47 3.33
CA ALA A 59 -2.75 -3.53 4.32
C ALA A 59 -1.38 -4.23 4.24
N GLY A 60 -0.89 -4.48 3.03
CA GLY A 60 0.47 -4.99 2.80
C GLY A 60 1.55 -4.05 3.31
N GLY A 61 1.44 -2.75 3.00
CA GLY A 61 2.38 -1.72 3.44
C GLY A 61 2.42 -1.57 4.96
N VAL A 62 1.25 -1.53 5.61
CA VAL A 62 1.11 -1.48 7.07
C VAL A 62 1.67 -2.76 7.71
N GLY A 63 1.41 -3.94 7.13
CA GLY A 63 1.94 -5.20 7.63
C GLY A 63 3.48 -5.23 7.65
N TRP A 64 4.11 -4.71 6.59
CA TRP A 64 5.56 -4.57 6.53
C TRP A 64 6.10 -3.54 7.52
N TYR A 65 5.41 -2.40 7.68
CA TYR A 65 5.77 -1.40 8.69
C TYR A 65 5.73 -1.97 10.11
N VAL A 66 4.63 -2.66 10.47
CA VAL A 66 4.47 -3.28 11.79
C VAL A 66 5.54 -4.35 12.01
N ARG A 67 5.85 -5.16 10.99
CA ARG A 67 6.94 -6.13 11.06
C ARG A 67 8.29 -5.45 11.34
N ASP A 68 8.63 -4.42 10.58
CA ASP A 68 9.89 -3.70 10.75
C ASP A 68 9.97 -2.98 12.11
N ALA A 69 8.86 -2.38 12.56
CA ALA A 69 8.77 -1.74 13.88
C ALA A 69 8.97 -2.74 15.02
N ARG A 70 8.36 -3.94 14.91
CA ARG A 70 8.58 -5.04 15.88
C ARG A 70 10.02 -5.54 15.86
N LEU A 71 10.65 -5.62 14.70
CA LEU A 71 12.06 -6.01 14.58
C LEU A 71 12.97 -4.95 15.21
N ARG A 72 12.70 -3.66 15.00
CA ARG A 72 13.43 -2.56 15.64
C ARG A 72 13.31 -2.59 17.15
N LEU A 73 12.12 -2.85 17.70
CA LEU A 73 11.91 -2.99 19.16
C LEU A 73 12.74 -4.14 19.76
N ARG A 74 12.96 -5.22 19.01
CA ARG A 74 13.76 -6.36 19.46
C ARG A 74 15.27 -6.19 19.23
N SER A 75 15.65 -5.42 18.21
CA SER A 75 17.04 -5.27 17.78
C SER A 75 17.22 -3.91 17.10
N PRO A 76 17.50 -2.85 17.88
CA PRO A 76 17.54 -1.48 17.39
C PRO A 76 18.66 -1.24 16.36
N ASP A 77 19.76 -1.98 16.44
CA ASP A 77 20.91 -1.80 15.53
C ASP A 77 20.68 -2.33 14.10
N LEU A 78 19.62 -3.11 13.88
CA LEU A 78 19.36 -3.76 12.59
C LEU A 78 18.50 -2.92 11.63
N VAL A 79 17.80 -1.88 12.14
CA VAL A 79 16.81 -1.13 11.36
C VAL A 79 17.01 0.37 11.51
N ASN A 80 17.55 1.00 10.46
CA ASN A 80 17.66 2.47 10.39
C ASN A 80 16.29 3.15 10.27
N ASP A 81 16.13 4.25 11.00
CA ASP A 81 14.90 5.06 11.07
C ASP A 81 14.47 5.60 9.70
N GLU A 82 15.43 6.10 8.92
CA GLU A 82 15.18 6.58 7.55
C GLU A 82 14.57 5.49 6.67
N ARG A 83 15.01 4.23 6.80
CA ARG A 83 14.45 3.12 6.01
C ARG A 83 13.02 2.80 6.43
N LEU A 84 12.74 2.87 7.73
CA LEU A 84 11.41 2.64 8.29
C LEU A 84 10.42 3.71 7.79
N ILE A 85 10.83 4.98 7.86
CA ILE A 85 10.04 6.13 7.40
C ILE A 85 9.84 6.07 5.89
N PHE A 86 10.90 5.84 5.12
CA PHE A 86 10.81 5.71 3.65
C PHE A 86 9.83 4.62 3.25
N SER A 87 9.92 3.45 3.88
CA SER A 87 9.01 2.33 3.59
C SER A 87 7.57 2.67 3.96
N PHE A 88 7.34 3.29 5.12
CA PHE A 88 6.01 3.72 5.52
C PHE A 88 5.40 4.72 4.53
N VAL A 89 6.17 5.74 4.14
CA VAL A 89 5.71 6.76 3.20
C VAL A 89 5.38 6.15 1.84
N VAL A 90 6.28 5.33 1.29
CA VAL A 90 6.11 4.75 -0.05
C VAL A 90 5.00 3.69 -0.11
N PHE A 91 4.87 2.85 0.92
CA PHE A 91 3.97 1.69 0.88
C PHE A 91 2.63 1.89 1.59
N ALA A 92 2.49 2.90 2.45
CA ALA A 92 1.24 3.19 3.15
C ALA A 92 0.71 4.59 2.80
N VAL A 93 1.53 5.64 2.94
CA VAL A 93 1.07 7.02 2.76
C VAL A 93 0.78 7.34 1.29
N MET A 94 1.70 7.04 0.37
CA MET A 94 1.50 7.32 -1.06
C MET A 94 0.27 6.60 -1.65
N PRO A 95 0.05 5.30 -1.40
CA PRO A 95 -1.16 4.60 -1.86
C PRO A 95 -2.43 5.14 -1.21
N PHE A 96 -2.37 5.54 0.06
CA PHE A 96 -3.49 6.18 0.75
C PHE A 96 -3.83 7.53 0.13
N LEU A 97 -2.83 8.37 -0.19
CA LEU A 97 -3.03 9.63 -0.89
C LEU A 97 -3.62 9.41 -2.28
N ALA A 98 -3.13 8.40 -3.02
CA ALA A 98 -3.72 8.00 -4.29
C ALA A 98 -5.19 7.58 -4.14
N LEU A 99 -5.52 6.85 -3.08
CA LEU A 99 -6.91 6.46 -2.76
C LEU A 99 -7.79 7.69 -2.49
N VAL A 100 -7.31 8.62 -1.67
CA VAL A 100 -8.02 9.88 -1.38
C VAL A 100 -8.23 10.69 -2.65
N LEU A 101 -7.21 10.82 -3.50
CA LEU A 101 -7.28 11.55 -4.76
C LEU A 101 -8.29 10.90 -5.72
N VAL A 102 -8.23 9.58 -5.91
CA VAL A 102 -9.18 8.86 -6.75
C VAL A 102 -10.60 9.01 -6.22
N GLY A 103 -10.79 8.91 -4.91
CA GLY A 103 -12.08 9.14 -4.26
C GLY A 103 -12.61 10.57 -4.47
N LEU A 104 -11.74 11.58 -4.36
CA LEU A 104 -12.07 12.98 -4.60
C LEU A 104 -12.46 13.26 -6.05
N VAL A 105 -11.64 12.81 -7.02
CA VAL A 105 -11.93 12.96 -8.45
C VAL A 105 -13.27 12.29 -8.78
N TYR A 106 -13.51 11.13 -8.20
CA TYR A 106 -14.77 10.41 -8.38
C TYR A 106 -15.97 11.16 -7.80
N LEU A 107 -15.87 11.68 -6.57
CA LEU A 107 -16.92 12.50 -5.96
C LEU A 107 -17.22 13.74 -6.80
N LEU A 108 -16.20 14.43 -7.30
CA LEU A 108 -16.37 15.56 -8.20
C LEU A 108 -17.06 15.17 -9.50
N ALA A 109 -16.67 14.03 -10.10
CA ALA A 109 -17.31 13.52 -11.31
C ALA A 109 -18.80 13.20 -11.09
N LEU A 110 -19.17 12.64 -9.93
CA LEU A 110 -20.56 12.44 -9.56
C LEU A 110 -21.31 13.77 -9.42
N LEU A 111 -20.74 14.75 -8.72
CA LEU A 111 -21.38 16.05 -8.47
C LEU A 111 -21.56 16.89 -9.75
N ILE A 112 -20.66 16.76 -10.72
CA ILE A 112 -20.75 17.46 -12.01
C ILE A 112 -21.67 16.70 -12.99
N GLY A 113 -21.71 15.37 -12.90
CA GLY A 113 -22.51 14.51 -13.77
C GLY A 113 -23.94 14.23 -13.30
N SER A 114 -24.29 14.64 -12.07
CA SER A 114 -25.64 14.60 -11.48
C SER A 114 -26.38 15.92 -11.66
#